data_AF-G0P4B3-F1
#
_entry.id   AF-G0P4B3-F1
#
_cell.length_a   1.000
_cell.length_b   1.000
_cell.length_c   1.000
_cell.angle_alpha   90.00
_cell.angle_beta   90.00
_cell.angle_gamma   90.00
#
_symmetry.space_group_name_H-M   'P 1'
#
loop_
_entity.id
_entity.type
_entity.pdbx_description
1 polymer ?
#
loop_
_entity_poly.entity_id
_entity_poly.type
_entity_poly.pdbx_seq_one_letter_code
_entity_poly.pdbx_strand_id
1 'polypeptide(L)'
;MVKSPKSNKKGGKAVKVNNTVAVNENLDLIYTLISSDGEQFQADGHSLKLSKVLSLAAKCLQSTETTIHVEKVKGDTLKRVLEWCENHKDDGPYVSKCGPGLRLPHWDFRWLKSLDNQQLFDLITATNDLQMKQLMDYSCKTVANMAKGKSPEQLRQIFGILTDEEEAELALNEPGPSNAN
;
A
#
# COMPACT_ATOMS: atom_id res chain seq x y z
N MET A 1 69.72 -43.01 14.99
CA MET A 1 69.49 -42.55 16.37
C MET A 1 68.01 -42.21 16.51
N VAL A 2 67.31 -42.96 17.37
CA VAL A 2 66.04 -42.61 18.06
C VAL A 2 64.70 -42.52 17.28
N LYS A 3 63.94 -43.63 17.38
CA LYS A 3 62.54 -43.82 17.84
C LYS A 3 61.40 -42.83 17.46
N SER A 4 60.32 -43.44 16.93
CA SER A 4 58.85 -43.16 16.93
C SER A 4 58.28 -42.31 18.11
N PRO A 5 56.98 -41.84 18.16
CA PRO A 5 55.77 -42.41 17.50
C PRO A 5 54.61 -41.46 17.10
N LYS A 6 53.58 -42.12 16.53
CA LYS A 6 52.22 -41.71 16.13
C LYS A 6 51.48 -40.73 17.06
N SER A 7 50.59 -39.91 16.47
CA SER A 7 49.33 -39.51 17.12
C SER A 7 48.22 -39.30 16.09
N ASN A 8 47.23 -40.19 16.18
CA ASN A 8 45.94 -40.16 15.52
C ASN A 8 45.00 -39.26 16.34
N LYS A 9 44.35 -38.26 15.74
CA LYS A 9 43.15 -37.66 16.32
C LYS A 9 42.13 -37.37 15.23
N LYS A 10 41.16 -38.29 15.16
CA LYS A 10 39.82 -38.08 14.61
C LYS A 10 39.20 -36.81 15.22
N GLY A 11 38.37 -36.12 14.45
CA GLY A 11 37.27 -35.33 15.01
C GLY A 11 37.02 -34.03 14.27
N GLY A 12 35.83 -33.93 13.67
CA GLY A 12 35.26 -32.66 13.24
C GLY A 12 35.36 -32.40 11.74
N LYS A 13 34.49 -33.05 10.96
CA LYS A 13 33.94 -32.38 9.78
C LYS A 13 33.30 -31.09 10.29
N ALA A 14 33.97 -29.96 10.09
CA ALA A 14 33.32 -28.67 10.21
C ALA A 14 32.26 -28.63 9.09
N VAL A 15 31.03 -28.97 9.45
CA VAL A 15 29.84 -28.62 8.67
C VAL A 15 29.85 -27.10 8.63
N LYS A 16 30.31 -26.55 7.50
CA LYS A 16 30.03 -25.16 7.18
C LYS A 16 28.52 -25.08 6.98
N VAL A 17 27.83 -24.73 8.05
CA VAL A 17 26.44 -24.28 8.00
C VAL A 17 26.51 -22.97 7.21
N ASN A 18 26.31 -23.08 5.90
CA ASN A 18 26.06 -21.92 5.07
C ASN A 18 24.69 -21.39 5.47
N ASN A 19 24.67 -20.54 6.50
CA ASN A 19 23.50 -19.74 6.82
C ASN A 19 23.46 -18.57 5.81
N THR A 20 23.19 -18.89 4.55
CA THR A 20 22.61 -17.94 3.61
C THR A 20 21.17 -17.76 4.03
N VAL A 21 20.92 -16.79 4.89
CA VAL A 21 19.57 -16.31 5.18
C VAL A 21 18.96 -15.88 3.85
N ALA A 22 17.91 -16.59 3.43
CA ALA A 22 17.10 -16.32 2.26
C ALA A 22 16.61 -14.87 2.28
N VAL A 23 17.07 -14.04 1.36
CA VAL A 23 16.65 -12.63 1.28
C VAL A 23 15.49 -12.43 0.29
N ASN A 24 15.17 -13.42 -0.55
CA ASN A 24 14.30 -13.24 -1.73
C ASN A 24 13.25 -14.35 -1.95
N GLU A 25 12.87 -15.16 -0.96
CA GLU A 25 12.11 -16.41 -1.26
C GLU A 25 10.60 -16.25 -1.55
N ASN A 26 10.02 -15.06 -1.39
CA ASN A 26 8.55 -14.90 -1.46
C ASN A 26 8.06 -13.85 -2.48
N LEU A 27 8.93 -13.33 -3.34
CA LEU A 27 8.54 -12.28 -4.31
C LEU A 27 7.84 -12.85 -5.57
N ASP A 28 8.19 -14.07 -5.96
CA ASP A 28 7.59 -14.78 -7.10
C ASP A 28 6.26 -15.48 -6.74
N LEU A 29 5.87 -15.41 -5.47
CA LEU A 29 4.63 -16.01 -4.98
C LEU A 29 3.44 -15.10 -5.29
N ILE A 30 2.33 -15.75 -5.65
CA ILE A 30 1.05 -15.09 -5.84
C ILE A 30 0.27 -15.19 -4.52
N TYR A 31 -0.19 -14.04 -4.04
CA TYR A 31 -1.00 -13.91 -2.84
C TYR A 31 -2.43 -13.57 -3.23
N THR A 32 -3.39 -14.20 -2.53
CA THR A 32 -4.81 -13.88 -2.66
C THR A 32 -5.19 -12.83 -1.63
N LEU A 33 -5.76 -11.73 -2.09
CA LEU A 33 -6.26 -10.60 -1.29
C LEU A 33 -7.78 -10.60 -1.32
N ILE A 34 -8.41 -10.25 -0.20
CA ILE A 34 -9.86 -10.06 -0.12
C ILE A 34 -10.14 -8.64 0.35
N SER A 35 -10.89 -7.85 -0.42
CA SER A 35 -11.30 -6.49 -0.07
C SER A 35 -12.42 -6.47 0.99
N SER A 36 -12.75 -5.28 1.48
CA SER A 36 -13.77 -5.08 2.51
C SER A 36 -15.19 -5.51 2.08
N ASP A 37 -15.46 -5.49 0.77
CA ASP A 37 -16.73 -5.89 0.14
C ASP A 37 -16.73 -7.37 -0.32
N GLY A 38 -15.67 -8.12 -0.01
CA GLY A 38 -15.59 -9.56 -0.29
C GLY A 38 -15.10 -9.90 -1.70
N GLU A 39 -14.67 -8.93 -2.50
CA GLU A 39 -14.02 -9.21 -3.79
C GLU A 39 -12.62 -9.80 -3.59
N GLN A 40 -12.24 -10.73 -4.47
CA GLN A 40 -10.96 -11.42 -4.40
C GLN A 40 -10.02 -10.95 -5.52
N PHE A 41 -8.78 -10.68 -5.15
CA PHE A 41 -7.72 -10.25 -6.07
C PHE A 41 -6.47 -11.10 -5.91
N GLN A 42 -5.68 -11.19 -6.96
CA GLN A 42 -4.38 -11.86 -6.94
C GLN A 42 -3.29 -10.84 -7.23
N ALA A 43 -2.21 -10.89 -6.45
CA ALA A 43 -1.07 -10.00 -6.60
C ALA A 43 0.23 -10.75 -6.36
N ASP A 44 1.27 -10.39 -7.09
CA ASP A 44 2.61 -10.92 -6.89
C ASP A 44 3.30 -10.26 -5.69
N GLY A 45 4.24 -10.99 -5.08
CA GLY A 45 5.03 -10.45 -3.97
C GLY A 45 5.82 -9.18 -4.36
N HIS A 46 6.17 -9.03 -5.64
CA HIS A 46 6.78 -7.80 -6.17
C HIS A 46 5.84 -6.59 -6.10
N SER A 47 4.55 -6.73 -6.40
CA SER A 47 3.58 -5.65 -6.20
C SER A 47 3.34 -5.38 -4.71
N LEU A 48 3.27 -6.43 -3.88
CA LEU A 48 3.01 -6.27 -2.45
C LEU A 48 4.14 -5.53 -1.72
N LYS A 49 5.38 -5.58 -2.22
CA LYS A 49 6.52 -4.89 -1.60
C LYS A 49 6.36 -3.36 -1.55
N LEU A 50 5.55 -2.80 -2.45
CA LEU A 50 5.27 -1.36 -2.53
C LEU A 50 4.39 -0.87 -1.38
N SER A 51 3.59 -1.77 -0.79
CA SER A 51 2.84 -1.52 0.43
C SER A 51 3.58 -2.10 1.62
N LYS A 52 3.84 -1.28 2.63
CA LYS A 52 4.45 -1.76 3.87
C LYS A 52 3.53 -2.74 4.62
N VAL A 53 2.22 -2.49 4.62
CA VAL A 53 1.24 -3.35 5.29
C VAL A 53 1.11 -4.69 4.58
N LEU A 54 0.94 -4.69 3.26
CA LEU A 54 0.81 -5.94 2.49
C LEU A 54 2.12 -6.74 2.50
N SER A 55 3.27 -6.08 2.42
CA SER A 55 4.58 -6.75 2.55
C SER A 55 4.76 -7.43 3.91
N LEU A 56 4.32 -6.79 5.01
CA LEU A 56 4.36 -7.39 6.34
C LEU A 56 3.38 -8.56 6.45
N ALA A 57 2.15 -8.41 5.94
CA ALA A 57 1.16 -9.47 5.90
C ALA A 57 1.70 -10.70 5.15
N ALA A 58 2.23 -10.50 3.94
CA ALA A 58 2.84 -11.56 3.13
C ALA A 58 4.02 -12.27 3.82
N LYS A 59 4.83 -11.55 4.61
CA LYS A 59 5.94 -12.13 5.39
C LYS A 59 5.47 -12.93 6.61
N CYS A 60 4.31 -12.59 7.17
CA CYS A 60 3.72 -13.33 8.29
C CYS A 60 3.06 -14.64 7.85
N LEU A 61 2.70 -14.77 6.57
CA LEU A 61 2.13 -15.98 6.02
C LEU A 61 3.23 -17.02 5.76
N GLN A 62 3.06 -18.22 6.33
CA GLN A 62 3.96 -19.37 6.12
C GLN A 62 3.65 -20.12 4.82
N SER A 63 2.46 -19.90 4.23
CA SER A 63 1.98 -20.54 3.00
C SER A 63 1.14 -19.57 2.16
N THR A 64 1.17 -19.70 0.83
CA THR A 64 0.37 -18.90 -0.11
C THR A 64 -1.12 -19.22 -0.11
N GLU A 65 -1.54 -20.28 0.59
CA GLU A 65 -2.95 -20.66 0.72
C GLU A 65 -3.75 -19.74 1.65
N THR A 66 -3.07 -18.93 2.48
CA THR A 66 -3.74 -18.00 3.38
C THR A 66 -4.05 -16.69 2.67
N THR A 67 -5.32 -16.27 2.74
CA THR A 67 -5.81 -15.03 2.15
C THR A 67 -5.47 -13.82 3.01
N ILE A 68 -5.02 -12.73 2.39
CA ILE A 68 -4.77 -11.45 3.05
C ILE A 68 -6.06 -10.63 3.01
N HIS A 69 -6.68 -10.39 4.16
CA HIS A 69 -7.90 -9.58 4.25
C HIS A 69 -7.56 -8.09 4.39
N VAL A 70 -8.12 -7.28 3.50
CA VAL A 70 -7.97 -5.82 3.46
C VAL A 70 -9.31 -5.19 3.85
N GLU A 71 -9.62 -5.21 5.14
CA GLU A 71 -10.94 -4.85 5.69
C GLU A 71 -11.34 -3.39 5.49
N LYS A 72 -10.38 -2.50 5.21
CA LYS A 72 -10.63 -1.06 5.12
C LYS A 72 -10.76 -0.54 3.69
N VAL A 73 -10.46 -1.36 2.68
CA VAL A 73 -10.39 -0.93 1.28
C VAL A 73 -11.41 -1.70 0.47
N LYS A 74 -12.30 -0.97 -0.22
CA LYS A 74 -13.28 -1.53 -1.17
C LYS A 74 -12.59 -2.15 -2.39
N GLY A 75 -13.24 -3.11 -3.05
CA GLY A 75 -12.71 -3.84 -4.19
C GLY A 75 -12.29 -2.92 -5.33
N ASP A 76 -13.13 -1.96 -5.71
CA ASP A 76 -12.82 -0.96 -6.75
C ASP A 76 -11.53 -0.19 -6.46
N THR A 77 -11.35 0.27 -5.22
CA THR A 77 -10.14 1.01 -4.81
C THR A 77 -8.93 0.08 -4.73
N LEU A 78 -9.11 -1.14 -4.21
CA LEU A 78 -8.03 -2.14 -4.12
C LEU A 78 -7.53 -2.54 -5.52
N LYS A 79 -8.43 -2.72 -6.48
CA LYS A 79 -8.09 -2.98 -7.88
C LYS A 79 -7.17 -1.90 -8.46
N ARG A 80 -7.47 -0.63 -8.19
CA ARG A 80 -6.64 0.51 -8.63
C ARG A 80 -5.29 0.55 -7.95
N VAL A 81 -5.26 0.25 -6.64
CA VAL A 81 -4.00 0.13 -5.91
C VAL A 81 -3.13 -0.97 -6.53
N LEU A 82 -3.70 -2.13 -6.84
CA LEU A 82 -2.98 -3.24 -7.46
C LEU A 82 -2.50 -2.90 -8.88
N GLU A 83 -3.32 -2.22 -9.69
CA GLU A 83 -2.92 -1.71 -11.00
C GLU A 83 -1.69 -0.79 -10.90
N TRP A 84 -1.70 0.12 -9.92
CA TRP A 84 -0.56 1.00 -9.67
C TRP A 84 0.68 0.22 -9.23
N CYS A 85 0.51 -0.78 -8.35
CA CYS A 85 1.59 -1.62 -7.89
C CYS A 85 2.24 -2.42 -9.03
N GLU A 86 1.44 -2.99 -9.93
CA GLU A 86 1.93 -3.76 -11.08
C GLU A 86 2.79 -2.88 -12.00
N ASN A 87 2.40 -1.62 -12.22
CA ASN A 87 3.16 -0.69 -13.03
C ASN A 87 4.49 -0.27 -12.37
N HIS A 88 4.57 -0.29 -11.03
CA HIS A 88 5.74 0.18 -10.26
C HIS A 88 6.52 -0.98 -9.61
N LYS A 89 6.23 -2.23 -9.96
CA LYS A 89 6.86 -3.39 -9.31
C LYS A 89 8.36 -3.47 -9.55
N ASP A 90 8.86 -2.90 -10.64
CA ASP A 90 10.28 -2.86 -10.99
C ASP A 90 10.99 -1.58 -10.53
N ASP A 91 10.25 -0.64 -9.92
CA ASP A 91 10.82 0.59 -9.42
C ASP A 91 11.76 0.35 -8.22
N GLY A 92 12.82 1.15 -8.19
CA GLY A 92 13.73 1.20 -7.05
C GLY A 92 13.06 1.75 -5.79
N PRO A 93 13.73 1.64 -4.62
CA PRO A 93 13.18 2.16 -3.37
C PRO A 93 12.87 3.65 -3.48
N TYR A 94 11.60 4.00 -3.28
CA TYR A 94 11.17 5.38 -3.31
C TYR A 94 11.62 6.13 -2.05
N VAL A 95 12.42 7.17 -2.25
CA VAL A 95 12.75 8.15 -1.22
C VAL A 95 11.74 9.29 -1.33
N SER A 96 10.96 9.52 -0.28
CA SER A 96 9.95 10.57 -0.25
C SER A 96 10.57 11.93 -0.56
N LYS A 97 10.03 12.56 -1.61
CA LYS A 97 10.36 13.93 -2.00
C LYS A 97 9.16 14.82 -1.72
N CYS A 98 8.68 14.85 -0.47
CA CYS A 98 7.63 15.77 -0.07
C CYS A 98 8.04 17.22 -0.40
N GLY A 99 7.16 17.95 -1.09
CA GLY A 99 7.32 19.39 -1.33
C GLY A 99 7.20 19.86 -2.79
N PRO A 100 7.56 21.12 -3.06
CA PRO A 100 7.39 21.76 -4.37
C PRO A 100 8.17 21.05 -5.49
N GLY A 101 9.29 20.41 -5.13
CA GLY A 101 10.19 19.70 -6.03
C GLY A 101 9.69 18.34 -6.50
N LEU A 102 8.61 17.79 -5.94
CA LEU A 102 8.04 16.52 -6.40
C LEU A 102 7.56 16.66 -7.86
N ARG A 103 8.08 15.79 -8.72
CA ARG A 103 7.68 15.65 -10.13
C ARG A 103 7.03 14.29 -10.27
N LEU A 104 5.77 14.28 -10.71
CA LEU A 104 5.10 13.03 -11.05
C LEU A 104 5.67 12.51 -12.37
N PRO A 105 5.97 11.21 -12.47
CA PRO A 105 6.17 10.58 -13.76
C PRO A 105 4.96 10.78 -14.67
N HIS A 106 5.18 10.77 -15.98
CA HIS A 106 4.14 11.06 -16.95
C HIS A 106 2.95 10.08 -16.86
N TRP A 107 3.24 8.80 -16.57
CA TRP A 107 2.21 7.78 -16.36
C TRP A 107 1.35 8.10 -15.13
N ASP A 108 1.96 8.33 -13.96
CA ASP A 108 1.24 8.67 -12.71
C ASP A 108 0.40 9.94 -12.84
N PHE A 109 0.96 10.95 -13.52
CA PHE A 109 0.22 12.18 -13.74
C PHE A 109 -1.06 11.93 -14.54
N ARG A 110 -1.01 11.14 -15.61
CA ARG A 110 -2.20 10.81 -16.42
C ARG A 110 -3.16 9.90 -15.66
N TRP A 111 -2.63 8.88 -15.00
CA TRP A 111 -3.42 7.92 -14.26
C TRP A 111 -4.20 8.59 -13.12
N LEU A 112 -3.55 9.38 -12.27
CA LEU A 112 -4.21 10.13 -11.19
C LEU A 112 -5.19 11.19 -11.71
N LYS A 113 -4.92 11.78 -12.88
CA LYS A 113 -5.84 12.74 -13.52
C LYS A 113 -7.06 12.10 -14.16
N SER A 114 -7.01 10.80 -14.45
CA SER A 114 -8.14 10.06 -15.03
C SER A 114 -9.18 9.64 -13.99
N LEU A 115 -8.82 9.70 -12.70
CA LEU A 115 -9.72 9.41 -11.58
C LEU A 115 -10.64 10.59 -11.33
N ASP A 116 -11.88 10.30 -10.94
CA ASP A 116 -12.77 11.33 -10.40
C ASP A 116 -12.36 11.72 -8.96
N ASN A 117 -12.96 12.78 -8.41
CA ASN A 117 -12.60 13.27 -7.08
C ASN A 117 -12.85 12.19 -6.00
N GLN A 118 -13.95 11.45 -6.10
CA GLN A 118 -14.32 10.43 -5.12
C GLN A 118 -13.31 9.28 -5.13
N GLN A 119 -12.97 8.74 -6.30
CA GLN A 119 -11.97 7.70 -6.49
C GLN A 119 -10.59 8.18 -6.01
N LEU A 120 -10.23 9.44 -6.26
CA LEU A 120 -8.96 9.99 -5.79
C LEU A 120 -8.92 10.08 -4.26
N PHE A 121 -10.00 10.50 -3.60
CA PHE A 121 -10.07 10.54 -2.13
C PHE A 121 -10.11 9.15 -1.50
N ASP A 122 -10.85 8.22 -2.10
CA ASP A 122 -10.86 6.82 -1.67
C ASP A 122 -9.48 6.19 -1.83
N LEU A 123 -8.77 6.51 -2.92
CA LEU A 123 -7.39 6.09 -3.16
C LEU A 123 -6.43 6.66 -2.11
N ILE A 124 -6.53 7.96 -1.80
CA ILE A 124 -5.72 8.59 -0.75
C ILE A 124 -5.94 7.88 0.59
N THR A 125 -7.20 7.62 0.95
CA THR A 125 -7.55 6.91 2.19
C THR A 125 -6.97 5.49 2.20
N ALA A 126 -7.14 4.72 1.11
CA ALA A 126 -6.58 3.39 1.00
C ALA A 126 -5.05 3.36 1.07
N THR A 127 -4.38 4.33 0.42
CA THR A 127 -2.91 4.41 0.44
C THR A 127 -2.35 4.74 1.82
N ASN A 128 -3.11 5.47 2.66
CA ASN A 128 -2.78 5.68 4.06
C ASN A 128 -2.86 4.35 4.85
N ASP A 129 -3.96 3.62 4.70
CA ASP A 129 -4.15 2.33 5.38
C ASP A 129 -3.12 1.28 4.94
N LEU A 130 -2.77 1.25 3.66
CA LEU A 130 -1.77 0.33 3.09
C LEU A 130 -0.32 0.84 3.24
N GLN A 131 -0.12 2.04 3.80
CA GLN A 131 1.18 2.69 4.00
C GLN A 131 2.04 2.76 2.72
N MET A 132 1.45 3.21 1.62
CA MET A 132 2.11 3.36 0.32
C MET A 132 2.64 4.80 0.13
N LYS A 133 3.87 5.04 0.63
CA LYS A 133 4.49 6.38 0.65
C LYS A 133 4.56 7.08 -0.71
N GLN A 134 4.93 6.36 -1.78
CA GLN A 134 5.06 6.94 -3.12
C GLN A 134 3.73 7.39 -3.69
N LEU A 135 2.74 6.51 -3.67
CA LEU A 135 1.41 6.79 -4.20
C LEU A 135 0.69 7.87 -3.36
N MET A 136 0.91 7.90 -2.05
CA MET A 136 0.43 8.98 -1.17
C MET A 136 1.01 10.33 -1.60
N ASP A 137 2.32 10.45 -1.78
CA ASP A 137 2.98 11.69 -2.18
C ASP A 137 2.47 12.18 -3.56
N TYR A 138 2.29 11.27 -4.52
CA TYR A 138 1.78 11.59 -5.86
C TYR A 138 0.32 12.04 -5.84
N SER A 139 -0.51 11.39 -5.03
CA SER A 139 -1.91 11.75 -4.86
C SER A 139 -2.06 13.12 -4.19
N CYS A 140 -1.34 13.37 -3.10
CA CYS A 140 -1.30 14.66 -2.41
C CYS A 140 -0.84 15.80 -3.33
N LYS A 141 0.17 15.55 -4.17
CA LYS A 141 0.64 16.53 -5.16
C LYS A 141 -0.40 16.81 -6.24
N THR A 142 -1.15 15.80 -6.67
CA THR A 142 -2.24 15.97 -7.64
C THR A 142 -3.35 16.84 -7.06
N VAL A 143 -3.76 16.57 -5.81
CA VAL A 143 -4.73 17.39 -5.07
C VAL A 143 -4.23 18.83 -4.90
N ALA A 144 -2.97 19.02 -4.50
CA ALA A 144 -2.37 20.34 -4.36
C ALA A 144 -2.38 21.13 -5.70
N ASN A 145 -2.14 20.45 -6.82
CA ASN A 145 -2.22 21.05 -8.15
C ASN A 145 -3.67 21.38 -8.54
N MET A 146 -4.66 20.60 -8.09
CA MET A 146 -6.09 20.89 -8.30
C MET A 146 -6.55 22.10 -7.49
N ALA A 147 -6.02 22.26 -6.27
CA ALA A 147 -6.32 23.39 -5.41
C ALA A 147 -5.70 24.72 -5.90
N LYS A 148 -4.60 24.64 -6.65
CA LYS A 148 -3.86 25.83 -7.10
C LYS A 148 -4.71 26.71 -8.02
N GLY A 149 -4.92 27.97 -7.59
CA GLY A 149 -5.64 28.99 -8.38
C GLY A 149 -7.16 28.83 -8.39
N LYS A 150 -7.73 27.98 -7.53
CA LYS A 150 -9.17 27.85 -7.32
C LYS A 150 -9.63 28.80 -6.22
N SER A 151 -10.85 29.30 -6.34
CA SER A 151 -11.48 30.09 -5.28
C SER A 151 -11.93 29.18 -4.12
N PRO A 152 -12.15 29.73 -2.91
CA PRO A 152 -12.69 28.96 -1.79
C PRO A 152 -13.99 28.22 -2.12
N GLU A 153 -14.89 28.82 -2.90
CA GLU A 153 -16.18 28.23 -3.31
C GLU A 153 -15.97 27.04 -4.25
N GLN A 154 -15.04 27.16 -5.19
CA GLN A 154 -14.67 26.05 -6.08
C GLN A 154 -14.01 24.92 -5.32
N LEU A 155 -13.21 25.23 -4.30
CA LEU A 155 -12.60 24.22 -3.44
C LEU A 155 -13.66 23.49 -2.62
N ARG A 156 -14.67 24.20 -2.09
CA ARG A 156 -15.80 23.56 -1.39
C ARG A 156 -16.50 22.53 -2.29
N GLN A 157 -16.77 22.88 -3.54
CA GLN A 157 -17.37 21.94 -4.50
C GLN A 157 -16.46 20.76 -4.84
N ILE A 158 -15.15 21.00 -5.03
CA ILE A 158 -14.19 19.93 -5.38
C ILE A 158 -13.98 18.95 -4.23
N PHE A 159 -13.89 19.47 -3.00
CA PHE A 159 -13.63 18.68 -1.80
C PHE A 159 -14.91 18.21 -1.08
N GLY A 160 -16.10 18.53 -1.60
CA GLY A 160 -17.37 18.19 -0.97
C GLY A 160 -17.54 18.81 0.42
N ILE A 161 -16.94 19.99 0.66
CA ILE A 161 -17.02 20.69 1.95
C ILE A 161 -18.33 21.46 1.97
N LEU A 162 -19.22 21.07 2.87
CA LEU A 162 -20.50 21.73 3.11
C LEU A 162 -20.28 23.14 3.70
N THR A 163 -21.25 24.01 3.48
CA THR A 163 -21.39 25.27 4.23
C THR A 163 -21.93 25.00 5.63
N ASP A 164 -21.70 25.93 6.54
CA ASP A 164 -22.18 25.83 7.93
C ASP A 164 -23.72 25.69 7.94
N GLU A 165 -24.41 26.31 6.98
CA GLU A 165 -25.85 26.17 6.78
C GLU A 165 -26.27 24.78 6.27
N GLU A 166 -25.57 24.23 5.27
CA GLU A 166 -25.85 22.87 4.75
C GLU A 166 -25.58 21.78 5.79
N GLU A 167 -24.52 21.94 6.59
CA GLU A 167 -24.21 21.05 7.71
C GLU A 167 -25.31 21.10 8.78
N ALA A 168 -25.81 22.31 9.09
CA ALA A 168 -26.92 22.49 10.03
C ALA A 168 -28.23 21.86 9.52
N GLU A 169 -28.57 21.99 8.23
CA GLU A 169 -29.77 21.35 7.66
C GLU A 169 -29.70 19.83 7.67
N LEU A 170 -28.53 19.24 7.39
CA LEU A 170 -28.32 17.79 7.50
C LEU A 170 -28.45 17.32 8.96
N ALA A 171 -27.86 18.05 9.91
CA ALA A 171 -27.95 17.72 11.33
C ALA A 171 -29.38 17.79 11.89
N LEU A 172 -30.25 18.63 11.31
CA LEU A 172 -31.67 18.70 11.69
C LEU A 172 -32.52 17.56 11.10
N ASN A 173 -32.06 16.91 10.04
CA ASN A 173 -32.74 15.79 9.38
C ASN A 173 -32.28 14.40 9.87
N GLU A 174 -31.29 14.32 10.76
CA GLU A 174 -30.96 13.08 11.47
C GLU A 174 -32.18 12.64 12.29
N PRO A 175 -32.76 11.45 12.03
CA PRO A 175 -33.84 10.93 12.87
C PRO A 175 -33.28 10.78 14.29
N GLY A 176 -33.80 11.60 15.22
CA GLY A 176 -33.39 11.57 16.62
C GLY A 176 -33.41 10.14 17.17
N PRO A 177 -32.59 9.84 18.20
CA PRO A 177 -32.40 8.48 18.68
C PRO A 177 -33.77 7.85 18.88
N SER A 178 -34.06 6.83 18.07
CA SER A 178 -35.28 6.04 18.16
C SER A 178 -35.39 5.58 19.61
N ASN A 179 -36.27 6.23 20.37
CA ASN A 179 -36.52 5.89 21.76
C ASN A 179 -37.24 4.54 21.74
N ALA A 180 -36.44 3.47 21.75
CA ALA A 180 -36.90 2.11 21.90
C ALA A 180 -37.40 1.96 23.34
N ASN A 181 -38.73 2.02 23.47
CA ASN A 181 -39.49 1.70 24.67
C ASN A 181 -39.72 0.20 24.73
#